data_AF-A0A9P4QY27-F1
#
_entry.id   AF-A0A9P4QY27-F1
#
_cell.length_a   1.000
_cell.length_b   1.000
_cell.length_c   1.000
_cell.angle_alpha   90.00
_cell.angle_beta   90.00
_cell.angle_gamma   90.00
#
_symmetry.space_group_name_H-M   'P 1'
#
loop_
_entity.id
_entity.type
_entity.pdbx_description
1 polymer ?
#
loop_
_entity_poly.entity_id
_entity_poly.type
_entity_poly.pdbx_seq_one_letter_code
_entity_poly.pdbx_strand_id
1 'polypeptide(L)'
;MTDKLPPMLLNLFAPRPPLRWAEPQDHAPETRQTPQISGVGQYLQALREYKDNDGYVPTDSWEQKRDKKRQEIKEKQERLLTEGINQYDPKQDPKVQGDAFKTLFVARLSYGATSDDLEREFGRYGPIERIRLVEDITAPANAPPKKRKCGYAFIVYEREKDMK
;
A
#
# COMPACT_ATOMS: atom_id res chain seq x y z
N MET A 1 -22.19 18.99 -68.03
CA MET A 1 -21.48 20.25 -67.71
C MET A 1 -20.62 20.77 -68.87
N THR A 2 -20.18 19.97 -69.84
CA THR A 2 -19.48 20.44 -71.07
C THR A 2 -20.41 20.56 -72.29
N ASP A 3 -21.64 20.06 -72.17
CA ASP A 3 -22.68 19.93 -73.19
C ASP A 3 -23.20 21.25 -73.78
N LYS A 4 -23.06 22.37 -73.06
CA LYS A 4 -23.50 23.70 -73.50
C LYS A 4 -22.38 24.59 -74.02
N LEU A 5 -21.17 24.06 -74.20
CA LEU A 5 -20.05 24.84 -74.70
C LEU A 5 -20.16 25.04 -76.23
N PRO A 6 -19.63 26.16 -76.76
CA PRO A 6 -19.49 26.37 -78.19
C PRO A 6 -18.77 25.21 -78.88
N PRO A 7 -19.09 24.89 -80.14
CA PRO A 7 -18.60 23.69 -80.83
C PRO A 7 -17.07 23.60 -80.89
N MET A 8 -16.37 24.75 -80.94
CA MET A 8 -14.91 24.80 -80.92
C MET A 8 -14.31 24.28 -79.60
N LEU A 9 -15.00 24.49 -78.47
CA LEU A 9 -14.58 24.02 -77.16
C LEU A 9 -15.05 22.58 -76.89
N LEU A 10 -16.18 22.16 -77.45
CA LEU A 10 -16.66 20.77 -77.37
C LEU A 10 -15.65 19.78 -77.99
N ASN A 11 -14.97 20.17 -79.07
CA ASN A 11 -13.96 19.33 -79.72
C ASN A 11 -12.76 18.99 -78.82
N LEU A 12 -12.45 19.84 -77.83
CA LEU A 12 -11.37 19.57 -76.86
C LEU A 12 -11.74 18.44 -75.88
N PHE A 13 -13.03 18.17 -75.70
CA PHE A 13 -13.55 17.13 -74.82
C PHE A 13 -13.97 15.86 -75.60
N ALA A 14 -13.49 15.68 -76.84
CA ALA A 14 -13.73 14.45 -77.57
C ALA A 14 -13.21 13.25 -76.76
N PRO A 15 -14.03 12.19 -76.59
CA PRO A 15 -13.60 11.02 -75.84
C PRO A 15 -12.39 10.38 -76.53
N ARG A 16 -11.52 9.78 -75.73
CA ARG A 16 -10.43 8.98 -76.28
C ARG A 16 -11.00 7.79 -77.04
N PRO A 17 -10.30 7.26 -78.05
CA PRO A 17 -10.66 5.99 -78.67
C PRO A 17 -10.85 4.89 -77.61
N PRO A 18 -11.74 3.90 -77.84
CA PRO A 18 -11.96 2.83 -76.89
C PRO A 18 -10.65 2.08 -76.61
N LEU A 19 -10.46 1.68 -75.36
CA LEU A 19 -9.30 0.90 -74.96
C LEU A 19 -9.31 -0.46 -75.65
N ARG A 20 -8.12 -0.96 -76.00
CA ARG A 20 -7.96 -2.33 -76.47
C ARG A 20 -8.25 -3.26 -75.30
N TRP A 21 -9.12 -4.24 -75.51
CA TRP A 21 -9.36 -5.28 -74.53
C TRP A 21 -8.10 -6.12 -74.32
N ALA A 22 -7.82 -6.46 -73.07
CA ALA A 22 -6.75 -7.35 -72.66
C ALA A 22 -7.32 -8.32 -71.62
N GLU A 23 -6.77 -9.52 -71.58
CA GLU A 23 -7.15 -10.53 -70.61
C GLU A 23 -6.86 -10.05 -69.17
N PRO A 24 -7.80 -10.22 -68.23
CA PRO A 24 -7.54 -9.92 -66.82
C PRO A 24 -6.38 -10.76 -66.27
N GLN A 25 -5.52 -10.15 -65.46
CA GLN A 25 -4.39 -10.84 -64.82
C GLN A 25 -4.80 -11.72 -63.64
N ASP A 26 -5.98 -11.46 -63.05
CA ASP A 26 -6.47 -12.19 -61.88
C ASP A 26 -7.38 -13.35 -62.29
N HIS A 27 -7.56 -14.28 -61.35
CA HIS A 27 -8.55 -15.34 -61.48
C HIS A 27 -9.97 -14.77 -61.41
N ALA A 28 -10.89 -15.42 -62.13
CA ALA A 28 -12.31 -15.11 -62.02
C ALA A 28 -12.78 -15.29 -60.56
N PRO A 29 -13.75 -14.51 -60.08
CA PRO A 29 -14.23 -14.60 -58.70
C PRO A 29 -14.66 -16.01 -58.26
N GLU A 30 -15.15 -16.82 -59.20
CA GLU A 30 -15.61 -18.19 -58.96
C GLU A 30 -14.46 -19.16 -58.65
N THR A 31 -13.28 -18.93 -59.22
CA THR A 31 -12.10 -19.77 -59.04
C THR A 31 -11.11 -19.22 -58.04
N ARG A 32 -11.37 -18.01 -57.51
CA ARG A 32 -10.53 -17.34 -56.54
C ARG A 32 -10.64 -18.02 -55.17
N GLN A 33 -9.60 -18.73 -54.75
CA GLN A 33 -9.55 -19.44 -53.48
C GLN A 33 -8.22 -19.19 -52.75
N THR A 34 -8.27 -19.18 -51.42
CA THR A 34 -7.08 -19.16 -50.57
C THR A 34 -6.60 -20.58 -50.27
N PRO A 35 -5.37 -20.76 -49.77
CA PRO A 35 -4.92 -22.06 -49.26
C PRO A 35 -5.85 -22.62 -48.18
N GLN A 36 -5.89 -23.94 -48.07
CA GLN A 36 -6.67 -24.65 -47.04
C GLN A 36 -6.12 -24.32 -45.65
N ILE A 37 -6.99 -23.82 -44.76
CA ILE A 37 -6.62 -23.51 -43.38
C ILE A 37 -6.77 -24.81 -42.56
N SER A 38 -5.67 -25.27 -41.95
CA SER A 38 -5.67 -26.41 -41.03
C SER A 38 -6.04 -25.99 -39.60
N GLY A 39 -6.44 -26.95 -38.77
CA GLY A 39 -6.64 -26.73 -37.34
C GLY A 39 -5.33 -26.57 -36.56
N VAL A 40 -5.44 -26.20 -35.27
CA VAL A 40 -4.30 -25.98 -34.37
C VAL A 40 -3.90 -27.23 -33.55
N GLY A 41 -4.57 -28.36 -33.77
CA GLY A 41 -4.38 -29.59 -32.97
C GLY A 41 -2.96 -30.15 -32.98
N GLN A 42 -2.21 -29.93 -34.06
CA GLN A 42 -0.81 -30.34 -34.19
C GLN A 42 0.13 -29.71 -33.14
N TYR A 43 -0.26 -28.59 -32.53
CA TYR A 43 0.56 -27.86 -31.56
C TYR A 43 0.26 -28.22 -30.10
N LEU A 44 -0.68 -29.14 -29.84
CA LEU A 44 -1.06 -29.51 -28.47
C LEU A 44 0.10 -30.11 -27.67
N GLN A 45 0.99 -30.87 -28.32
CA GLN A 45 2.17 -31.43 -27.66
C GLN A 45 3.16 -30.34 -27.24
N ALA A 46 3.50 -29.42 -28.15
CA ALA A 46 4.38 -28.30 -27.87
C ALA A 46 3.83 -27.39 -26.75
N LEU A 47 2.50 -27.23 -26.67
CA LEU A 47 1.86 -26.46 -25.59
C LEU A 47 2.04 -27.11 -24.22
N ARG A 48 2.01 -28.45 -24.13
CA ARG A 48 2.27 -29.18 -22.88
C ARG A 48 3.72 -29.00 -22.44
N GLU A 49 4.66 -29.22 -23.35
CA GLU A 49 6.09 -29.05 -23.09
C GLU A 49 6.43 -27.62 -22.65
N TYR A 50 5.79 -26.61 -23.24
CA TYR A 50 5.93 -25.23 -22.80
C TYR A 50 5.41 -25.03 -21.37
N LYS A 51 4.19 -25.49 -21.07
CA LYS A 51 3.58 -25.30 -19.74
C LYS A 51 4.38 -25.97 -18.62
N ASP A 52 5.01 -27.11 -18.91
CA ASP A 52 5.83 -27.81 -17.91
C ASP A 52 7.16 -27.07 -17.64
N ASN A 53 7.62 -26.21 -18.55
CA ASN A 53 8.92 -25.53 -18.48
C ASN A 53 8.85 -23.99 -18.45
N ASP A 54 7.65 -23.38 -18.41
CA ASP A 54 7.50 -21.92 -18.58
C ASP A 54 8.05 -21.09 -17.42
N GLY A 55 8.21 -21.71 -16.24
CA GLY A 55 8.67 -21.03 -15.03
C GLY A 55 7.79 -19.84 -14.64
N TYR A 56 6.52 -19.83 -15.06
CA TYR A 56 5.66 -18.67 -14.90
C TYR A 56 5.34 -18.41 -13.43
N VAL A 57 5.81 -17.26 -12.93
CA VAL A 57 5.44 -16.73 -11.61
C VAL A 57 4.42 -15.62 -11.82
N PRO A 58 3.16 -15.80 -11.40
CA PRO A 58 2.15 -14.76 -11.49
C PRO A 58 2.61 -13.50 -10.76
N THR A 59 2.53 -12.36 -11.44
CA THR A 59 2.78 -11.07 -10.78
C THR A 59 1.57 -10.70 -9.94
N ASP A 60 1.79 -10.43 -8.66
CA ASP A 60 0.69 -10.04 -7.77
C ASP A 60 0.03 -8.74 -8.23
N SER A 61 -1.31 -8.74 -8.25
CA SER A 61 -2.10 -7.52 -8.41
C SER A 61 -1.91 -6.58 -7.21
N TRP A 62 -2.28 -5.31 -7.38
CA TRP A 62 -2.23 -4.34 -6.28
C TRP A 62 -3.13 -4.76 -5.10
N GLU A 63 -4.26 -5.41 -5.38
CA GLU A 63 -5.20 -5.94 -4.36
C GLU A 63 -4.55 -7.07 -3.57
N GLN A 64 -3.91 -8.02 -4.26
CA GLN A 64 -3.20 -9.14 -3.62
C GLN A 64 -2.06 -8.65 -2.73
N LYS A 65 -1.28 -7.66 -3.18
CA LYS A 65 -0.23 -7.04 -2.36
C LYS A 65 -0.80 -6.34 -1.12
N ARG A 66 -1.91 -5.63 -1.28
CA ARG A 66 -2.60 -4.95 -0.17
C ARG A 66 -3.10 -5.96 0.86
N ASP A 67 -3.70 -7.06 0.41
CA ASP A 67 -4.24 -8.08 1.30
C ASP A 67 -3.14 -8.87 2.02
N LYS A 68 -2.04 -9.22 1.33
CA LYS A 68 -0.84 -9.79 1.98
C LYS A 68 -0.33 -8.88 3.09
N LYS A 69 -0.15 -7.58 2.81
CA LYS A 69 0.29 -6.62 3.81
C LYS A 69 -0.68 -6.52 5.00
N ARG A 70 -2.00 -6.56 4.73
CA ARG A 70 -3.02 -6.57 5.80
C ARG A 70 -2.92 -7.82 6.66
N GLN A 71 -2.73 -8.99 6.05
CA GLN A 71 -2.55 -10.26 6.75
C GLN A 71 -1.28 -10.25 7.60
N GLU A 72 -0.15 -9.78 7.06
CA GLU A 72 1.11 -9.66 7.80
C GLU A 72 1.00 -8.72 9.01
N ILE A 73 0.35 -7.56 8.83
CA ILE A 73 0.11 -6.62 9.95
C ILE A 73 -0.79 -7.27 11.00
N LYS A 74 -1.85 -7.97 10.56
CA LYS A 74 -2.78 -8.66 11.46
C LYS A 74 -2.06 -9.77 12.23
N GLU A 75 -1.26 -10.58 11.56
CA GLU A 75 -0.49 -11.66 12.19
C GLU A 75 0.53 -11.11 13.19
N LYS A 76 1.24 -10.02 12.85
CA LYS A 76 2.13 -9.33 13.80
C LYS A 76 1.38 -8.84 15.05
N GLN A 77 0.18 -8.28 14.86
CA GLN A 77 -0.64 -7.83 15.97
C GLN A 77 -1.14 -9.01 16.83
N GLU A 78 -1.55 -10.12 16.21
CA GLU A 78 -1.95 -11.34 16.91
C GLU A 78 -0.77 -11.92 17.71
N ARG A 79 0.43 -11.99 17.13
CA ARG A 79 1.66 -12.43 17.83
C ARG A 79 2.00 -11.53 19.02
N LEU A 80 1.92 -10.21 18.87
CA LEU A 80 2.11 -9.28 19.98
C LEU A 80 1.10 -9.49 21.11
N LEU A 81 -0.15 -9.83 20.77
CA LEU A 81 -1.19 -10.07 21.76
C LEU A 81 -1.01 -11.44 22.45
N THR A 82 -0.57 -12.48 21.76
CA THR A 82 -0.40 -13.81 22.36
C THR A 82 0.94 -13.94 23.09
N GLU A 83 2.05 -13.72 22.40
CA GLU A 83 3.40 -13.89 22.94
C GLU A 83 3.78 -12.74 23.87
N GLY A 84 3.37 -11.51 23.53
CA GLY A 84 3.69 -10.32 24.32
C GLY A 84 3.05 -10.32 25.70
N ILE A 85 1.84 -10.87 25.85
CA ILE A 85 1.19 -11.01 27.17
C ILE A 85 1.99 -11.95 28.07
N ASN A 86 2.53 -13.04 27.52
CA ASN A 86 3.32 -14.01 28.30
C ASN A 86 4.68 -13.43 28.74
N GLN A 87 5.23 -12.49 27.98
CA GLN A 87 6.51 -11.85 28.29
C GLN A 87 6.37 -10.60 29.19
N TYR A 88 5.16 -10.07 29.35
CA TYR A 88 4.92 -8.84 30.09
C TYR A 88 4.70 -9.11 31.59
N ASP A 89 5.76 -8.93 32.39
CA ASP A 89 5.68 -8.94 33.87
C ASP A 89 6.09 -7.57 34.46
N PRO A 90 5.12 -6.74 34.88
CA PRO A 90 5.40 -5.42 35.44
C PRO A 90 6.05 -5.47 36.83
N LYS A 91 6.02 -6.60 37.54
CA LYS A 91 6.63 -6.72 38.88
C LYS A 91 8.14 -6.86 38.81
N GLN A 92 8.66 -7.36 37.70
CA GLN A 92 10.10 -7.53 37.46
C GLN A 92 10.73 -6.32 36.76
N ASP A 93 9.94 -5.33 36.33
CA ASP A 93 10.47 -4.13 35.69
C ASP A 93 11.18 -3.24 36.73
N PRO A 94 12.51 -3.03 36.63
CA PRO A 94 13.25 -2.20 37.59
C PRO A 94 12.79 -0.75 37.63
N LYS A 95 12.07 -0.30 36.61
CA LYS A 95 11.56 1.07 36.53
C LYS A 95 10.25 1.25 37.30
N VAL A 96 9.51 0.17 37.58
CA VAL A 96 8.31 0.20 38.42
C VAL A 96 8.78 0.11 39.88
N GLN A 97 8.62 1.21 40.61
CA GLN A 97 9.11 1.34 41.99
C GLN A 97 8.03 2.01 42.84
N GLY A 98 7.93 1.59 44.10
CA GLY A 98 6.94 2.10 45.05
C GLY A 98 5.69 1.23 45.17
N ASP A 99 4.76 1.68 46.00
CA ASP A 99 3.47 1.01 46.23
C ASP A 99 2.45 1.43 45.16
N ALA A 100 1.83 0.44 44.51
CA ALA A 100 0.82 0.67 43.49
C ALA A 100 -0.41 1.43 44.03
N PHE A 101 -0.77 1.24 45.30
CA PHE A 101 -1.90 1.95 45.92
C PHE A 101 -1.60 3.42 46.22
N LYS A 102 -0.34 3.83 46.18
CA LYS A 102 0.09 5.22 46.37
C LYS A 102 0.49 5.89 45.06
N THR A 103 0.40 5.18 43.95
CA THR A 103 0.88 5.64 42.64
C THR A 103 -0.28 6.15 41.79
N LEU A 104 -0.23 7.44 41.45
CA LEU A 104 -1.15 8.08 40.51
C LEU A 104 -0.62 7.95 39.08
N PHE A 105 -1.46 7.48 38.17
CA PHE A 105 -1.19 7.49 36.73
C PHE A 105 -1.80 8.74 36.09
N VAL A 106 -0.96 9.53 35.43
CA VAL A 106 -1.39 10.77 34.75
C VAL A 106 -1.08 10.65 33.26
N ALA A 107 -2.12 10.70 32.44
CA ALA A 107 -2.02 10.62 30.97
C ALA A 107 -2.36 11.96 30.29
N ARG A 108 -2.10 12.02 28.98
CA ARG A 108 -2.33 13.21 28.13
C ARG A 108 -1.57 14.45 28.60
N LEU A 109 -0.38 14.24 29.16
CA LEU A 109 0.53 15.33 29.50
C LEU A 109 1.07 15.96 28.23
N SER A 110 1.26 17.28 28.26
CA SER A 110 1.99 17.98 27.20
C SER A 110 3.40 17.39 27.07
N TYR A 111 3.88 17.20 25.85
CA TYR A 111 5.26 16.76 25.61
C TYR A 111 6.30 17.76 26.15
N GLY A 112 5.91 19.02 26.39
CA GLY A 112 6.76 20.02 27.05
C GLY A 112 6.84 19.88 28.57
N ALA A 113 5.95 19.11 29.21
CA ALA A 113 5.86 19.04 30.67
C ALA A 113 7.14 18.48 31.29
N THR A 114 7.59 19.14 32.35
CA THR A 114 8.78 18.75 33.14
C THR A 114 8.36 18.09 34.46
N SER A 115 9.32 17.47 35.16
CA SER A 115 9.10 16.97 36.53
C SER A 115 8.60 18.07 37.46
N ASP A 116 9.14 19.26 37.31
CA ASP A 116 8.92 20.40 38.20
C ASP A 116 7.50 20.95 38.05
N ASP A 117 6.97 20.92 36.82
CA ASP A 117 5.56 21.26 36.57
C ASP A 117 4.62 20.26 37.24
N LEU A 118 4.96 18.96 37.20
CA LEU A 118 4.16 17.93 37.88
C LEU A 118 4.26 18.08 39.39
N GLU A 119 5.44 18.37 39.93
CA GLU A 119 5.63 18.61 41.35
C GLU A 119 4.83 19.82 41.84
N ARG A 120 4.81 20.92 41.08
CA ARG A 120 4.02 22.11 41.40
C ARG A 120 2.51 21.85 41.40
N GLU A 121 1.99 21.18 40.37
CA GLU A 121 0.55 20.96 40.23
C GLU A 121 0.02 19.84 41.14
N PHE A 122 0.78 18.77 41.32
CA PHE A 122 0.36 17.60 42.12
C PHE A 122 0.82 17.67 43.58
N GLY A 123 1.83 18.47 43.92
CA GLY A 123 2.27 18.67 45.30
C GLY A 123 1.22 19.31 46.21
N ARG A 124 0.18 19.94 45.63
CA ARG A 124 -0.95 20.50 46.38
C ARG A 124 -1.80 19.44 47.10
N TYR A 125 -1.76 18.19 46.65
CA TYR A 125 -2.57 17.09 47.19
C TYR A 125 -1.84 16.34 48.31
N GLY A 126 -0.51 16.34 48.29
CA GLY A 126 0.32 15.77 49.34
C GLY A 126 1.80 15.70 48.95
N PRO A 127 2.67 15.30 49.90
CA PRO A 127 4.09 15.09 49.64
C PRO A 127 4.30 13.95 48.63
N ILE A 128 5.07 14.26 47.59
CA ILE A 128 5.42 13.33 46.51
C ILE A 128 6.74 12.63 46.87
N GLU A 129 6.75 11.31 46.83
CA GLU A 129 7.95 10.48 47.02
C GLU A 129 8.78 10.41 45.73
N ARG A 130 8.12 10.20 44.58
CA ARG A 130 8.80 10.04 43.29
C ARG A 130 7.92 10.39 42.11
N ILE A 131 8.50 11.09 41.12
CA ILE A 131 7.88 11.34 39.82
C ILE A 131 8.66 10.59 38.75
N ARG A 132 7.97 9.81 37.91
CA ARG A 132 8.53 9.16 36.73
C ARG A 132 7.77 9.59 35.49
N LEU A 133 8.40 10.43 34.68
CA LEU A 133 7.93 10.72 33.32
C LEU A 133 8.39 9.60 32.37
N VAL A 134 7.47 9.04 31.59
CA VAL A 134 7.82 7.93 30.69
C VAL A 134 8.30 8.45 29.34
N GLU A 135 9.51 8.03 28.99
CA GLU A 135 10.15 8.31 27.70
C GLU A 135 10.31 7.02 26.89
N ASP A 136 10.27 7.16 25.57
CA ASP A 136 10.55 6.10 24.61
C ASP A 136 12.05 5.78 24.61
N ILE A 137 12.37 4.53 24.95
CA ILE A 137 13.74 4.02 25.07
C ILE A 137 14.43 3.95 23.71
N THR A 138 13.64 3.81 22.64
CA THR A 138 14.16 3.65 21.28
C THR A 138 14.52 4.97 20.61
N ALA A 139 14.03 6.10 21.15
CA ALA A 139 14.26 7.41 20.58
C ALA A 139 15.66 7.95 20.95
N PRO A 140 16.39 8.57 20.00
CA PRO A 140 17.68 9.18 20.32
C PRO A 140 17.50 10.40 21.23
N ALA A 141 18.49 10.68 22.08
CA ALA A 141 18.43 11.78 23.06
C ALA A 141 18.17 13.17 22.43
N ASN A 142 18.60 13.40 21.19
CA ASN A 142 18.37 14.63 20.45
C ASN A 142 17.07 14.67 19.64
N ALA A 143 16.22 13.64 19.72
CA ALA A 143 14.93 13.66 19.04
C ALA A 143 13.99 14.74 19.63
N PRO A 144 13.06 15.28 18.83
CA PRO A 144 12.07 16.23 19.32
C PRO A 144 11.25 15.64 20.48
N PRO A 145 10.76 16.46 21.43
CA PRO A 145 10.02 15.98 22.60
C PRO A 145 8.83 15.08 22.26
N LYS A 146 8.17 15.35 21.13
CA LYS A 146 7.03 14.55 20.60
C LYS A 146 7.39 13.09 20.30
N LYS A 147 8.65 12.81 19.94
CA LYS A 147 9.13 11.45 19.67
C LYS A 147 9.78 10.80 20.89
N ARG A 148 10.23 11.60 21.87
CA ARG A 148 10.92 11.12 23.06
C ARG A 148 9.98 10.85 24.23
N LYS A 149 9.01 11.74 24.48
CA LYS A 149 8.11 11.63 25.64
C LYS A 149 6.82 10.95 25.22
N CYS A 150 6.38 9.96 26.00
CA CYS A 150 5.14 9.23 25.72
C CYS A 150 3.87 9.99 26.16
N GLY A 151 4.01 11.06 26.94
CA GLY A 151 2.90 11.90 27.39
C GLY A 151 2.12 11.33 28.59
N TYR A 152 2.76 10.47 29.38
CA TYR A 152 2.22 10.00 30.65
C TYR A 152 3.31 9.88 31.73
N ALA A 153 2.89 9.95 32.99
CA ALA A 153 3.75 9.88 34.16
C ALA A 153 3.13 9.02 35.27
N PHE A 154 4.00 8.51 36.14
CA PHE A 154 3.64 7.87 37.40
C PHE A 154 4.16 8.74 38.55
N ILE A 155 3.26 9.08 39.49
CA ILE A 155 3.58 9.90 40.66
C ILE A 155 3.29 9.06 41.89
N VAL A 156 4.33 8.77 42.68
CA VAL A 156 4.21 8.02 43.93
C VAL A 156 4.10 9.03 45.08
N TYR A 157 3.03 8.97 45.85
CA TYR A 157 2.86 9.75 47.08
C TYR A 157 3.38 8.99 48.30
N GLU A 158 3.76 9.72 49.36
CA GLU A 158 4.17 9.07 50.62
C GLU A 158 3.00 8.33 51.29
N ARG A 159 1.80 8.90 51.20
CA ARG A 159 0.56 8.40 51.85
C ARG A 159 -0.48 8.03 50.81
N GLU A 160 -1.14 6.90 51.03
CA GLU A 160 -2.22 6.42 50.15
C GLU A 160 -3.41 7.40 50.10
N LYS A 161 -3.66 8.12 51.20
CA LYS A 161 -4.76 9.10 51.30
C LYS A 161 -4.60 10.29 50.36
N ASP A 162 -3.37 10.66 50.03
CA ASP A 162 -3.08 11.83 49.21
C ASP A 162 -3.21 11.52 47.71
N MET A 163 -3.24 10.22 47.36
CA MET A 163 -3.52 9.74 46.00
C MET A 163 -5.03 9.72 45.68
N LYS A 164 -5.87 9.49 46.69
CA LYS A 164 -7.34 9.33 46.56
C LYS A 164 -8.07 10.67 46.58
#